data_AF-A0A7R7VFK6-F1
#
_entry.id   AF-A0A7R7VFK6-F1
#
_cell.length_a   1.000
_cell.length_b   1.000
_cell.length_c   1.000
_cell.angle_alpha   90.00
_cell.angle_beta   90.00
_cell.angle_gamma   90.00
#
_symmetry.space_group_name_H-M   'P 1'
#
loop_
_entity.id
_entity.type
_entity.pdbx_description
1 polymer ?
#
loop_
_entity_poly.entity_id
_entity_poly.type
_entity_poly.pdbx_seq_one_letter_code
_entity_poly.pdbx_strand_id
1 'polypeptide(L)'
;MLLHGFTIVRDTGGADTALREAIAEGLIPGPRLFIAGKALSQTGGHGDFRGSYPESEHKRCGGHSPSLARVCVGVPECLNAVRDELHQGADFIKIMCGGGVATPTAGLDMLQFTAEEIRATTTTAAYSKTCHSGCLHC
;
A
#
# COMPACT_ATOMS: atom_id res chain seq x y z
N MET A 1 -4.43 -15.50 -14.39
CA MET A 1 -4.88 -14.20 -14.96
C MET A 1 -4.80 -14.21 -16.49
N LEU A 2 -3.62 -14.33 -17.09
CA LEU A 2 -3.45 -14.29 -18.56
C LEU A 2 -4.31 -15.29 -19.34
N LEU A 3 -4.38 -16.56 -18.91
CA LEU A 3 -5.18 -17.60 -19.58
C LEU A 3 -6.69 -17.30 -19.60
N HIS A 4 -7.15 -16.35 -18.78
CA HIS A 4 -8.53 -15.89 -18.74
C HIS A 4 -8.72 -14.52 -19.42
N GLY A 5 -7.74 -14.05 -20.20
CA GLY A 5 -7.83 -12.82 -21.01
C GLY A 5 -7.54 -11.52 -20.25
N PHE A 6 -7.20 -11.57 -18.96
CA PHE A 6 -6.79 -10.38 -18.21
C PHE A 6 -5.34 -10.03 -18.53
N THR A 7 -5.14 -8.91 -19.22
CA THR A 7 -3.82 -8.46 -19.70
C THR A 7 -3.23 -7.33 -18.86
N ILE A 8 -4.03 -6.66 -18.04
CA ILE A 8 -3.61 -5.58 -17.13
C ILE A 8 -4.30 -5.80 -15.78
N VAL A 9 -3.52 -5.71 -14.70
CA VAL A 9 -4.03 -5.85 -13.33
C VAL A 9 -3.49 -4.74 -12.45
N ARG A 10 -4.35 -4.23 -11.58
CA ARG A 10 -4.00 -3.25 -10.56
C ARG A 10 -3.97 -3.93 -9.19
N ASP A 11 -2.78 -4.21 -8.69
CA ASP A 11 -2.56 -4.83 -7.37
C ASP A 11 -2.75 -3.80 -6.26
N THR A 12 -3.62 -4.10 -5.30
CA THR A 12 -4.00 -3.16 -4.23
C THR A 12 -3.33 -3.46 -2.89
N GLY A 13 -2.21 -4.14 -2.89
CA GLY A 13 -1.49 -4.52 -1.68
C GLY A 13 -0.93 -5.93 -1.81
N GLY A 14 0.39 -6.04 -1.90
CA GLY A 14 1.08 -7.32 -1.95
C GLY A 14 2.17 -7.38 -3.00
N ALA A 15 1.85 -7.07 -4.26
CA ALA A 15 2.83 -7.08 -5.33
C ALA A 15 3.85 -5.96 -5.14
N ASP A 16 5.13 -6.31 -5.28
CA ASP A 16 6.25 -5.37 -5.21
C ASP A 16 6.83 -5.09 -6.60
N THR A 17 7.80 -4.17 -6.63
CA THR A 17 8.48 -3.79 -7.86
C THR A 17 9.21 -4.97 -8.50
N ALA A 18 9.78 -5.87 -7.71
CA ALA A 18 10.48 -7.05 -8.22
C ALA A 18 9.54 -7.98 -8.99
N LEU A 19 8.32 -8.23 -8.50
CA LEU A 19 7.33 -9.02 -9.24
C LEU A 19 6.89 -8.32 -10.54
N ARG A 20 6.68 -7.00 -10.51
CA ARG A 20 6.34 -6.22 -11.71
C ARG A 20 7.45 -6.30 -12.76
N GLU A 21 8.70 -6.13 -12.34
CA GLU A 21 9.88 -6.20 -13.21
C GLU A 21 10.07 -7.60 -13.80
N ALA A 22 9.98 -8.65 -12.97
CA ALA A 22 10.09 -10.02 -13.45
C ALA A 22 9.03 -10.37 -14.52
N ILE A 23 7.82 -9.82 -14.39
CA ILE A 23 6.78 -9.97 -15.42
C ILE A 23 7.09 -9.12 -16.67
N ALA A 24 7.55 -7.88 -16.48
CA ALA A 24 7.88 -6.97 -17.59
C ALA A 24 9.07 -7.47 -18.43
N GLU A 25 10.05 -8.12 -17.79
CA GLU A 25 11.20 -8.75 -18.43
C GLU A 25 10.88 -10.13 -19.04
N GLY A 26 9.66 -10.66 -18.82
CA GLY A 26 9.24 -11.95 -19.34
C GLY A 26 9.81 -13.16 -18.59
N LEU A 27 10.42 -12.96 -17.41
CA LEU A 27 10.90 -14.04 -16.55
C LEU A 27 9.74 -14.87 -15.97
N ILE A 28 8.59 -14.22 -15.73
CA ILE A 28 7.38 -14.87 -15.23
C ILE A 28 6.20 -14.46 -16.13
N PRO A 29 5.40 -15.42 -16.65
CA PRO A 29 4.22 -15.08 -17.44
C PRO A 29 3.16 -14.42 -16.55
N GLY A 30 2.88 -13.13 -16.78
CA GLY A 30 1.88 -12.37 -16.03
C GLY A 30 1.28 -11.21 -16.81
N PRO A 31 0.12 -10.68 -16.37
CA PRO A 31 -0.43 -9.44 -16.91
C PRO A 31 0.46 -8.25 -16.54
N ARG A 32 0.35 -7.16 -17.29
CA ARG A 32 1.01 -5.90 -16.92
C ARG A 32 0.47 -5.42 -15.58
N LEU A 33 1.36 -5.18 -14.61
CA LEU A 33 1.01 -4.80 -13.25
C LEU A 33 1.13 -3.29 -13.02
N PHE A 34 0.12 -2.73 -12.35
CA PHE A 34 0.22 -1.49 -11.61
C PHE A 34 0.13 -1.82 -10.12
N ILE A 35 1.10 -1.42 -9.33
CA ILE A 35 1.24 -1.88 -7.95
C ILE A 35 1.01 -0.75 -6.95
N ALA A 36 0.37 -1.08 -5.81
CA ALA A 36 0.27 -0.17 -4.68
C ALA A 36 1.43 -0.30 -3.67
N GLY A 37 2.26 -1.33 -3.80
CA GLY A 37 3.16 -1.76 -2.73
C GLY A 37 2.36 -2.32 -1.56
N LYS A 38 2.52 -1.73 -0.37
CA LYS A 38 1.70 -2.02 0.81
C LYS A 38 0.55 -1.03 0.92
N ALA A 39 -0.66 -1.53 1.16
CA ALA A 39 -1.78 -0.66 1.51
C ALA A 39 -1.54 0.01 2.88
N LEU A 40 -2.07 1.21 3.08
CA LEU A 40 -1.98 1.93 4.36
C LEU A 40 -3.21 1.65 5.22
N SER A 41 -2.99 1.29 6.47
CA SER A 41 -4.04 1.05 7.46
C SER A 41 -3.70 1.75 8.78
N GLN A 42 -4.70 2.13 9.55
CA GLN A 42 -4.50 2.56 10.95
C GLN A 42 -4.35 1.34 11.87
N THR A 43 -3.90 1.56 13.10
CA THR A 43 -3.91 0.54 14.17
C THR A 43 -5.34 0.07 14.44
N GLY A 44 -5.54 -1.24 14.53
CA GLY A 44 -6.87 -1.87 14.62
C GLY A 44 -7.71 -1.73 13.35
N GLY A 45 -7.12 -1.25 12.26
CA GLY A 45 -7.78 -1.08 10.97
C GLY A 45 -7.84 -2.35 10.12
N HIS A 46 -8.38 -2.24 8.91
CA HIS A 46 -8.63 -3.39 8.04
C HIS A 46 -7.32 -4.07 7.58
N GLY A 47 -6.23 -3.33 7.45
CA GLY A 47 -4.91 -3.87 7.13
C GLY A 47 -4.06 -4.24 8.34
N ASP A 48 -4.60 -4.13 9.56
CA ASP A 48 -3.92 -4.52 10.78
C ASP A 48 -4.31 -5.94 11.20
N PHE A 49 -3.48 -6.91 10.78
CA PHE A 49 -3.70 -8.33 11.05
C PHE A 49 -3.12 -8.80 12.39
N ARG A 50 -2.66 -7.88 13.25
CA ARG A 50 -2.15 -8.24 14.58
C ARG A 50 -3.30 -8.71 15.47
N GLY A 51 -3.09 -9.80 16.19
CA GLY A 51 -4.04 -10.28 17.20
C GLY A 51 -4.13 -9.35 18.42
N SER A 52 -5.16 -9.55 19.26
CA SER A 52 -5.33 -8.80 20.51
C SER A 52 -4.25 -9.08 21.56
N TYR A 53 -3.47 -10.14 21.37
CA TYR A 53 -2.31 -10.46 22.18
C TYR A 53 -1.04 -10.05 21.43
N PRO A 54 -0.02 -9.52 22.13
CA PRO A 54 1.25 -9.19 21.50
C PRO A 54 1.87 -10.46 20.92
N GLU A 55 1.79 -10.62 19.59
CA GLU A 55 2.63 -11.59 18.90
C GLU A 55 4.08 -11.12 19.05
N SER A 56 4.97 -12.06 19.37
CA SER A 56 6.41 -11.82 19.32
C SER A 56 6.75 -11.18 17.98
N GLU A 57 7.45 -10.04 18.00
CA GLU A 57 7.95 -9.33 16.81
C GLU A 57 8.84 -10.26 15.97
N HIS A 58 8.25 -11.13 15.17
CA HIS A 58 8.96 -11.86 14.14
C HIS A 58 9.20 -10.88 13.00
N LYS A 59 10.18 -9.98 13.20
CA LYS A 59 10.91 -9.38 12.09
C LYS A 59 11.60 -10.52 11.36
N ARG A 60 10.87 -11.16 10.44
CA ARG A 60 11.42 -12.18 9.56
C ARG A 60 12.59 -11.54 8.81
N CYS A 61 13.69 -12.28 8.70
CA CYS A 61 14.93 -11.81 8.08
C CYS A 61 14.62 -11.09 6.76
N GLY A 62 14.98 -9.80 6.68
CA GLY A 62 14.76 -8.97 5.48
C GLY A 62 13.63 -7.95 5.57
N GLY A 63 12.95 -7.77 6.70
CA GLY A 63 11.99 -6.68 6.91
C GLY A 63 10.69 -6.77 6.09
N HIS A 64 10.56 -7.80 5.25
CA HIS A 64 9.36 -8.06 4.46
C HIS A 64 8.31 -8.71 5.37
N SER A 65 7.40 -7.90 5.89
CA SER A 65 6.15 -8.43 6.43
C SER A 65 5.33 -8.99 5.26
N PRO A 66 4.85 -10.25 5.30
CA PRO A 66 3.94 -10.80 4.29
C PRO A 66 2.57 -10.10 4.31
N SER A 67 2.39 -9.07 5.15
CA SER A 67 1.18 -8.28 5.22
C SER A 67 0.91 -7.55 3.91
N LEU A 68 -0.35 -7.56 3.46
CA LEU A 68 -0.83 -6.78 2.32
C LEU A 68 -0.83 -5.27 2.61
N ALA A 69 -0.66 -4.90 3.88
CA ALA A 69 -0.72 -3.54 4.36
C ALA A 69 0.37 -3.23 5.40
N ARG A 70 0.67 -1.94 5.57
CA ARG A 70 1.47 -1.41 6.68
C ARG A 70 0.59 -0.52 7.54
N VAL A 71 0.90 -0.49 8.82
CA VAL A 71 0.21 0.37 9.79
C VAL A 71 0.89 1.74 9.85
N CYS A 72 0.11 2.81 9.79
CA CYS A 72 0.57 4.19 10.02
C CYS A 72 -0.52 4.96 10.78
N VAL A 73 -0.12 5.72 11.79
CA VAL A 73 -1.01 6.50 12.65
C VAL A 73 -0.53 7.94 12.75
N GLY A 74 -1.45 8.87 12.51
CA GLY A 74 -1.17 10.29 12.47
C GLY A 74 -0.64 10.76 11.12
N VAL A 75 -0.81 12.06 10.88
CA VAL A 75 -0.38 12.72 9.64
C VAL A 75 1.11 12.48 9.33
N PRO A 76 2.08 12.65 10.26
CA PRO A 76 3.50 12.46 9.95
C PRO A 76 3.84 11.05 9.45
N GLU A 77 3.25 10.03 10.07
CA GLU A 77 3.49 8.63 9.65
C GLU A 77 2.84 8.33 8.31
N CYS A 78 1.63 8.85 8.04
CA CYS A 78 0.97 8.70 6.74
C CYS A 78 1.82 9.33 5.62
N LEU A 79 2.39 10.52 5.85
CA LEU A 79 3.26 11.19 4.89
C LEU A 79 4.52 10.35 4.58
N ASN A 80 5.17 9.83 5.62
CA ASN A 80 6.35 8.97 5.45
C ASN A 80 5.99 7.67 4.73
N ALA A 81 4.89 7.03 5.12
CA ALA A 81 4.45 5.80 4.47
C ALA A 81 4.16 6.00 2.98
N VAL A 82 3.47 7.08 2.60
CA VAL A 82 3.25 7.42 1.19
C VAL A 82 4.56 7.57 0.43
N ARG A 83 5.50 8.35 0.99
CA ARG A 83 6.81 8.58 0.36
C ARG A 83 7.61 7.29 0.21
N ASP A 84 7.60 6.44 1.23
CA ASP A 84 8.27 5.15 1.21
C ASP A 84 7.70 4.22 0.13
N GLU A 85 6.37 4.10 0.02
CA GLU A 85 5.76 3.23 -1.00
C GLU A 85 6.05 3.74 -2.41
N LEU A 86 6.00 5.06 -2.62
CA LEU A 86 6.37 5.67 -3.90
C LEU A 86 7.85 5.47 -4.23
N HIS A 87 8.73 5.63 -3.23
CA HIS A 87 10.17 5.37 -3.39
C HIS A 87 10.46 3.92 -3.75
N GLN A 88 9.72 2.98 -3.17
CA GLN A 88 9.78 1.55 -3.50
C GLN A 88 9.17 1.20 -4.86
N GLY A 89 8.57 2.18 -5.57
CA GLY A 89 8.10 2.04 -6.94
C GLY A 89 6.59 1.84 -7.08
N ALA A 90 5.79 2.16 -6.07
CA ALA A 90 4.32 2.11 -6.17
C ALA A 90 3.78 3.08 -7.24
N ASP A 91 2.86 2.60 -8.07
CA ASP A 91 2.18 3.38 -9.10
C ASP A 91 1.02 4.22 -8.54
N PHE A 92 0.49 3.82 -7.39
CA PHE A 92 -0.60 4.50 -6.69
C PHE A 92 -0.61 4.13 -5.21
N ILE A 93 -1.29 4.93 -4.40
CA ILE A 93 -1.46 4.65 -2.97
C ILE A 93 -2.83 4.04 -2.72
N LYS A 94 -2.86 2.96 -1.95
CA LYS A 94 -4.09 2.35 -1.42
C LYS A 94 -4.18 2.64 0.08
N ILE A 95 -5.31 3.18 0.51
CA ILE A 95 -5.65 3.35 1.92
C ILE A 95 -6.88 2.53 2.29
N MET A 96 -6.94 2.07 3.53
CA MET A 96 -8.11 1.40 4.12
C MET A 96 -8.93 2.43 4.91
N CYS A 97 -9.99 2.97 4.29
CA CYS A 97 -10.82 4.02 4.90
C CYS A 97 -11.96 3.47 5.78
N GLY A 98 -12.12 2.16 5.87
CA GLY A 98 -13.17 1.55 6.67
C GLY A 98 -12.87 0.11 7.00
N GLY A 99 -13.69 -0.48 7.86
CA GLY A 99 -13.61 -1.91 8.14
C GLY A 99 -13.93 -2.74 6.92
N GLY A 100 -13.48 -3.99 6.93
CA GLY A 100 -13.64 -4.87 5.80
C GLY A 100 -13.97 -6.27 6.22
N VAL A 101 -14.56 -7.02 5.29
CA VAL A 101 -15.15 -8.34 5.53
C VAL A 101 -14.12 -9.35 6.05
N ALA A 102 -12.87 -9.21 5.62
CA ALA A 102 -11.79 -10.16 5.92
C ALA A 102 -10.99 -9.83 7.20
N THR A 103 -11.40 -8.83 7.99
CA THR A 103 -10.66 -8.42 9.20
C THR A 103 -11.55 -8.56 10.42
N PRO A 104 -11.16 -9.38 11.41
CA PRO A 104 -11.99 -9.65 12.58
C PRO A 104 -12.14 -8.44 13.51
N THR A 105 -11.21 -7.49 13.46
CA THR A 105 -11.12 -6.34 14.38
C THR A 105 -11.85 -5.10 13.91
N ALA A 106 -12.25 -5.01 12.63
CA ALA A 106 -12.82 -3.81 12.04
C ALA A 106 -14.21 -4.05 11.44
N GLY A 107 -15.25 -3.57 12.14
CA GLY A 107 -16.63 -3.61 11.67
C GLY A 107 -16.84 -2.80 10.39
N LEU A 108 -17.75 -3.23 9.51
CA LEU A 108 -17.99 -2.60 8.20
C LEU A 108 -18.45 -1.13 8.29
N ASP A 109 -19.06 -0.76 9.41
CA ASP A 109 -19.53 0.58 9.75
C ASP A 109 -18.42 1.48 10.34
N MET A 110 -17.27 0.90 10.69
CA MET A 110 -16.15 1.64 11.24
C MET A 110 -15.47 2.47 10.15
N LEU A 111 -15.39 3.79 10.37
CA LEU A 111 -14.53 4.67 9.60
C LEU A 111 -13.08 4.55 10.08
N GLN A 112 -12.15 4.50 9.13
CA GLN A 112 -10.72 4.45 9.38
C GLN A 112 -10.04 5.66 8.73
N PHE A 113 -9.02 6.16 9.42
CA PHE A 113 -8.37 7.45 9.24
C PHE A 113 -9.26 8.65 9.52
N THR A 114 -8.64 9.67 10.11
CA THR A 114 -9.19 11.01 10.21
C THR A 114 -9.18 11.68 8.84
N ALA A 115 -10.03 12.70 8.67
CA ALA A 115 -10.04 13.48 7.44
C ALA A 115 -8.69 14.19 7.18
N GLU A 116 -7.91 14.49 8.23
CA GLU A 116 -6.58 15.07 8.12
C GLU A 116 -5.56 14.09 7.54
N GLU A 117 -5.55 12.84 8.03
CA GLU A 117 -4.68 11.79 7.52
C GLU A 117 -4.99 11.44 6.05
N ILE A 118 -6.28 11.37 5.70
CA ILE A 118 -6.71 11.14 4.32
C ILE A 118 -6.23 12.30 3.43
N ARG A 119 -6.48 13.55 3.83
CA ARG A 119 -6.02 14.73 3.08
C ARG A 119 -4.51 14.76 2.91
N ALA A 120 -3.75 14.48 3.96
CA ALA A 120 -2.29 14.44 3.92
C ALA A 120 -1.79 13.37 2.94
N THR A 121 -2.42 12.20 2.97
CA THR A 121 -2.11 11.08 2.08
C THR A 121 -2.39 11.43 0.62
N THR A 122 -3.59 11.93 0.31
CA THR A 122 -3.97 12.28 -1.07
C THR A 122 -3.13 13.43 -1.62
N THR A 123 -2.85 14.44 -0.80
CA THR A 123 -2.02 15.60 -1.19
C THR A 123 -0.60 15.17 -1.54
N THR A 124 0.01 14.31 -0.70
CA THR A 124 1.37 13.83 -0.92
C THR A 124 1.46 12.95 -2.16
N ALA A 125 0.50 12.04 -2.35
CA ALA A 125 0.43 11.17 -3.52
C ALA A 125 0.24 11.96 -4.83
N ALA A 126 -0.47 13.10 -4.79
CA ALA A 126 -0.65 13.96 -5.95
C ALA A 126 0.67 14.63 -6.37
N TYR A 127 1.45 15.15 -5.42
CA TYR A 127 2.72 15.83 -5.71
C TYR A 127 3.78 14.92 -6.33
N SER A 128 3.78 13.65 -5.95
CA SER A 128 4.72 12.67 -6.48
C SER A 128 4.47 12.26 -7.93
N LYS A 129 3.23 12.33 -8.43
CA LYS A 129 2.94 12.03 -9.85
C LYS A 129 3.27 13.20 -10.79
N THR A 130 3.45 14.40 -10.25
CA THR A 130 3.77 15.61 -11.03
C THR A 130 5.27 15.84 -11.20
N CYS A 131 6.14 15.06 -10.54
CA CYS A 131 7.58 15.30 -10.58
C CYS A 131 8.29 14.31 -11.52
N HIS A 132 8.06 14.46 -12.83
CA HIS A 132 9.10 14.19 -13.82
C HIS A 132 9.80 15.52 -14.08
N SER A 133 11.08 15.60 -13.70
CA SER A 133 12.01 16.74 -13.83
C SER A 133 11.91 17.86 -12.77
N GLY A 134 12.90 17.88 -11.87
CA GLY A 134 13.75 19.01 -11.51
C GLY A 134 13.14 20.39 -11.12
N CYS A 135 13.55 20.85 -9.93
CA CYS A 135 13.68 22.25 -9.52
C CYS A 135 12.42 23.02 -9.08
N LEU A 136 12.51 23.55 -7.85
CA LEU A 136 11.82 24.72 -7.35
C LEU A 136 11.97 25.92 -8.31
N HIS A 137 10.87 26.36 -8.94
CA HIS A 137 10.43 27.76 -9.13
C HIS A 137 9.34 27.79 -10.19
N CYS A 138 8.12 28.11 -9.76
CA CYS A 138 7.11 28.94 -10.44
C CYS A 138 5.92 29.08 -9.49
#